data_AF-V9LA32-F1
#
_entry.id   AF-V9LA32-F1
#
_cell.length_a   1.000
_cell.length_b   1.000
_cell.length_c   1.000
_cell.angle_alpha   90.00
_cell.angle_beta   90.00
_cell.angle_gamma   90.00
#
_symmetry.space_group_name_H-M   'P 1'
#
loop_
_entity.id
_entity.type
_entity.pdbx_description
1 polymer ?
#
loop_
_entity_poly.entity_id
_entity_poly.type
_entity_poly.pdbx_seq_one_letter_code
_entity_poly.pdbx_strand_id
1 'polypeptide(L)'
;AGLSMLFEHMATNYKLEFTALVAFSSLWELMVPFTRDYNTLQEALSTVDDYDKTCLESALVGISNIVQEEWGVCIPCQIILVTDGSLGIGRGSLRHSLATLNHRGEENKFPLPFPFPSKLYVMCIANLEELQTTDTLDILERMIDVNNGEGQIFTIDGPLCLKNVQSMFGKLIDQAYTPFHAVLKCGHLVSDMQMFPRPEPVTIDEELEPVPKSINTELDILGFIKIADISSPPVLSRHLVLPIAFNKEGDDLGTGIPEETEDENSASQIAGKMPSFCVLLHGSLKVEGM
;
A
#
# COMPACT_ATOMS: atom_id res chain seq x y z
N ALA A 1 16.14 7.13 -4.39
CA ALA A 1 16.69 5.77 -4.13
C ALA A 1 15.67 4.83 -3.52
N GLY A 2 15.27 4.99 -2.24
CA GLY A 2 14.25 4.13 -1.62
C GLY A 2 12.87 4.26 -2.26
N LEU A 3 12.31 5.47 -2.29
CA LEU A 3 11.04 5.75 -2.98
C LEU A 3 11.09 5.42 -4.48
N SER A 4 12.24 5.62 -5.11
CA SER A 4 12.46 5.25 -6.52
C SER A 4 12.24 3.76 -6.76
N MET A 5 12.83 2.91 -5.91
CA MET A 5 12.64 1.45 -5.96
C MET A 5 11.18 1.06 -5.72
N LEU A 6 10.49 1.75 -4.79
CA LEU A 6 9.07 1.53 -4.57
C LEU A 6 8.26 1.89 -5.81
N PHE A 7 8.43 3.07 -6.39
CA PHE A 7 7.66 3.50 -7.56
C PHE A 7 7.91 2.61 -8.78
N GLU A 8 9.15 2.15 -8.99
CA GLU A 8 9.48 1.16 -10.02
C GLU A 8 8.73 -0.16 -9.80
N HIS A 9 8.70 -0.67 -8.56
CA HIS A 9 7.93 -1.87 -8.23
C HIS A 9 6.43 -1.67 -8.47
N MET A 10 5.87 -0.53 -8.06
CA MET A 10 4.46 -0.23 -8.22
C MET A 10 4.07 -0.09 -9.70
N ALA A 11 4.91 0.55 -10.50
CA ALA A 11 4.72 0.71 -11.95
C ALA A 11 4.68 -0.63 -12.70
N THR A 12 5.34 -1.67 -12.16
CA THR A 12 5.43 -2.99 -12.79
C THR A 12 4.42 -3.98 -12.22
N ASN A 13 4.32 -4.06 -10.89
CA ASN A 13 3.62 -5.14 -10.18
C ASN A 13 2.30 -4.70 -9.53
N TYR A 14 2.11 -3.40 -9.30
CA TYR A 14 0.98 -2.85 -8.54
C TYR A 14 0.33 -1.64 -9.25
N LYS A 15 0.23 -1.72 -10.58
CA LYS A 15 -0.09 -0.61 -11.51
C LYS A 15 -1.40 0.13 -11.24
N LEU A 16 -2.34 -0.51 -10.55
CA LEU A 16 -3.68 0.02 -10.30
C LEU A 16 -3.78 0.85 -9.01
N GLU A 17 -2.73 0.86 -8.19
CA GLU A 17 -2.68 1.64 -6.96
C GLU A 17 -2.52 3.12 -7.29
N PHE A 18 -3.34 3.95 -6.65
CA PHE A 18 -3.20 5.39 -6.69
C PHE A 18 -2.23 5.84 -5.60
N THR A 19 -1.22 6.60 -5.99
CA THR A 19 -0.20 7.14 -5.07
C THR A 19 -0.17 8.66 -5.18
N ALA A 20 -0.08 9.35 -4.05
CA ALA A 20 0.17 10.79 -3.97
C ALA A 20 1.51 11.03 -3.28
N LEU A 21 2.17 12.16 -3.60
CA LEU A 21 3.43 12.56 -2.99
C LEU A 21 3.25 13.87 -2.23
N VAL A 22 3.52 13.84 -0.93
CA VAL A 22 3.50 15.01 -0.05
C VAL A 22 4.91 15.24 0.49
N ALA A 23 5.41 16.46 0.34
CA ALA A 23 6.63 16.90 1.01
C ALA A 23 6.26 17.74 2.23
N PHE A 24 7.07 17.65 3.28
CA PHE A 24 6.82 18.40 4.51
C PHE A 24 8.12 18.85 5.18
N SER A 25 8.04 20.03 5.78
CA SER A 25 9.02 20.62 6.68
C SER A 25 8.22 21.54 7.62
N SER A 26 8.44 22.86 7.60
CA SER A 26 7.69 23.80 8.45
C SER A 26 6.26 23.98 7.97
N LEU A 27 6.08 23.86 6.65
CA LEU A 27 4.83 23.71 5.94
C LEU A 27 4.82 22.34 5.24
N TRP A 28 3.67 21.94 4.71
CA TRP A 28 3.56 20.77 3.85
C TRP A 28 2.97 21.18 2.51
N GLU A 29 3.31 20.42 1.48
CA GLU A 29 2.85 20.64 0.11
C GLU A 29 2.50 19.30 -0.54
N LEU A 30 1.36 19.26 -1.24
CA LEU A 30 1.00 18.17 -2.13
C LEU A 30 1.77 18.36 -3.45
N MET A 31 2.89 17.67 -3.60
CA MET A 31 3.73 17.76 -4.81
C MET A 31 3.06 17.07 -6.00
N VAL A 32 2.45 15.91 -5.77
CA VAL A 32 1.75 15.14 -6.80
C VAL A 32 0.43 14.62 -6.22
N PRO A 33 -0.74 14.97 -6.79
CA PRO A 33 -2.02 14.41 -6.37
C PRO A 33 -2.10 12.91 -6.69
N PHE A 34 -3.15 12.23 -6.21
CA PHE A 34 -3.32 10.80 -6.46
C PHE A 34 -3.27 10.47 -7.95
N THR A 35 -2.32 9.62 -8.32
CA THR A 35 -2.09 9.21 -9.71
C THR A 35 -1.61 7.77 -9.78
N ARG A 36 -1.77 7.16 -10.97
CA ARG A 36 -1.14 5.89 -11.35
C ARG A 36 0.08 6.09 -12.24
N ASP A 37 0.37 7.35 -12.61
CA ASP A 37 1.53 7.69 -13.40
C ASP A 37 2.78 7.79 -12.50
N TYR A 38 3.41 6.65 -12.28
CA TYR A 38 4.62 6.55 -11.47
C TYR A 38 5.82 7.29 -12.07
N ASN A 39 5.80 7.66 -13.36
CA ASN A 39 6.86 8.50 -13.93
C ASN A 39 6.77 9.93 -13.35
N THR A 40 5.56 10.49 -13.23
CA THR A 40 5.38 11.82 -12.63
C THR A 40 5.81 11.85 -11.16
N LEU A 41 5.53 10.78 -10.41
CA LEU A 41 6.00 10.62 -9.03
C LEU A 41 7.52 10.52 -8.95
N GLN A 42 8.14 9.79 -9.88
CA GLN A 42 9.60 9.64 -9.97
C GLN A 42 10.28 10.97 -10.30
N GLU A 43 9.73 11.72 -11.26
CA GLU A 43 10.23 13.05 -11.66
C GLU A 43 10.13 14.04 -10.50
N ALA A 44 9.02 14.03 -9.75
CA ALA A 44 8.83 14.92 -8.61
C ALA A 44 9.89 14.71 -7.51
N LEU A 45 10.41 13.50 -7.31
CA LEU A 45 11.51 13.24 -6.36
C LEU A 45 12.78 14.03 -6.68
N SER A 46 13.01 14.38 -7.95
CA SER A 46 14.16 15.19 -8.37
C SER A 46 14.00 16.69 -8.13
N THR A 47 12.77 17.12 -7.83
CA THR A 47 12.39 18.52 -7.63
C THR A 47 12.21 18.90 -6.15
N VAL A 48 12.46 17.97 -5.23
CA VAL A 48 12.33 18.22 -3.79
C VAL A 48 13.45 19.14 -3.33
N ASP A 49 13.08 20.33 -2.85
CA ASP A 49 14.00 21.30 -2.27
C ASP A 49 14.31 20.99 -0.79
N ASP A 50 15.43 21.52 -0.31
CA ASP A 50 15.81 21.47 1.11
C ASP A 50 15.08 22.58 1.90
N TYR A 51 14.52 22.22 3.05
CA TYR A 51 13.76 23.11 3.93
C TYR A 51 14.28 23.10 5.38
N ASP A 52 13.61 23.84 6.27
CA ASP A 52 14.17 24.26 7.56
C ASP A 52 13.83 23.36 8.76
N LYS A 53 12.55 23.13 9.04
CA LYS A 53 12.10 22.54 10.30
C LYS A 53 10.93 21.60 10.13
N THR A 54 11.07 20.36 10.61
CA THR A 54 9.97 19.37 10.63
C THR A 54 8.75 19.82 11.46
N CYS A 55 7.56 19.74 10.85
CA CYS A 55 6.25 19.97 11.45
C CYS A 55 5.26 18.86 11.02
N LEU A 56 5.49 17.64 11.52
CA LEU A 56 4.78 16.43 11.07
C LEU A 56 3.26 16.49 11.29
N GLU A 57 2.81 17.06 12.41
CA GLU A 57 1.38 17.13 12.73
C GLU A 57 0.58 17.87 11.63
N SER A 58 1.12 18.98 11.12
CA SER A 58 0.47 19.75 10.05
C SER A 58 0.36 18.92 8.76
N ALA A 59 1.41 18.16 8.43
CA ALA A 59 1.42 17.26 7.28
C ALA A 59 0.39 16.14 7.43
N LEU A 60 0.26 15.53 8.62
CA LEU A 60 -0.73 14.49 8.89
C LEU A 60 -2.17 14.99 8.76
N VAL A 61 -2.45 16.23 9.18
CA VAL A 61 -3.74 16.89 8.93
C VAL A 61 -3.98 17.05 7.42
N GLY A 62 -2.97 17.50 6.68
CA GLY A 62 -3.02 17.61 5.22
C GLY A 62 -3.33 16.28 4.53
N ILE A 63 -2.60 15.23 4.89
CA ILE A 63 -2.81 13.86 4.38
C ILE A 63 -4.24 13.40 4.66
N SER A 64 -4.74 13.65 5.88
CA SER A 64 -6.10 13.27 6.25
C SER A 64 -7.15 13.94 5.36
N ASN A 65 -6.96 15.22 5.03
CA ASN A 65 -7.88 15.96 4.16
C ASN A 65 -7.82 15.45 2.72
N ILE A 66 -6.62 15.26 2.16
CA ILE A 66 -6.43 14.79 0.78
C ILE A 66 -7.07 13.41 0.57
N VAL A 67 -6.89 12.49 1.51
CA VAL A 67 -7.49 11.15 1.42
C VAL A 67 -9.01 11.21 1.50
N GLN A 68 -9.56 11.99 2.44
CA GLN A 68 -11.00 12.10 2.60
C GLN A 68 -11.68 12.79 1.42
N GLU A 69 -11.03 13.78 0.81
CA GLU A 69 -11.54 14.48 -0.36
C GLU A 69 -11.60 13.56 -1.59
N GLU A 70 -10.58 12.72 -1.79
CA GLU A 70 -10.49 11.85 -2.96
C GLU A 70 -11.27 10.54 -2.80
N TRP A 71 -11.15 9.88 -1.65
CA TRP A 71 -11.61 8.50 -1.42
C TRP A 71 -12.67 8.37 -0.31
N GLY A 72 -12.93 9.43 0.45
CA GLY A 72 -13.79 9.39 1.63
C GLY A 72 -13.16 8.63 2.81
N VAL A 73 -14.00 8.04 3.66
CA VAL A 73 -13.56 7.42 4.93
C VAL A 73 -13.55 5.90 4.94
N CYS A 74 -14.01 5.24 3.86
CA CYS A 74 -14.20 3.79 3.84
C CYS A 74 -13.10 3.05 3.05
N ILE A 75 -12.23 3.77 2.35
CA ILE A 75 -11.19 3.16 1.51
C ILE A 75 -9.90 3.03 2.32
N PRO A 76 -9.35 1.81 2.50
CA PRO A 76 -8.08 1.62 3.17
C PRO A 76 -6.95 2.36 2.45
N CYS A 77 -6.12 3.09 3.21
CA CYS A 77 -5.00 3.85 2.69
C CYS A 77 -3.71 3.56 3.47
N GLN A 78 -2.60 3.40 2.77
CA GLN A 78 -1.30 3.17 3.40
C GLN A 78 -0.49 4.47 3.36
N ILE A 79 -0.04 4.94 4.53
CA ILE A 79 0.78 6.15 4.65
C ILE A 79 2.23 5.72 4.84
N ILE A 80 3.09 6.09 3.91
CA ILE A 80 4.53 5.86 4.01
C ILE A 80 5.23 7.17 4.40
N LEU A 81 5.60 7.29 5.68
CA LEU A 81 6.38 8.40 6.19
C LEU A 81 7.87 8.10 6.02
N VAL A 82 8.57 8.85 5.17
CA VAL A 82 10.03 8.78 5.04
C VAL A 82 10.65 9.94 5.81
N THR A 83 11.50 9.64 6.79
CA THR A 83 12.14 10.65 7.65
C THR A 83 13.48 10.14 8.15
N ASP A 84 14.41 11.03 8.48
CA ASP A 84 15.65 10.73 9.19
C ASP A 84 15.45 10.54 10.71
N GLY A 85 14.21 10.68 11.20
CA GLY A 85 13.90 10.64 12.64
C GLY A 85 13.95 12.03 13.30
N SER A 86 14.21 13.10 12.56
CA SER A 86 14.15 14.45 13.10
C SER A 86 12.71 14.86 13.42
N LEU A 87 12.36 14.80 14.70
CA LEU A 87 11.01 15.07 15.20
C LEU A 87 10.62 16.56 15.26
N GLY A 88 11.51 17.45 14.81
CA GLY A 88 11.37 18.90 14.94
C GLY A 88 11.60 19.41 16.36
N ILE A 89 11.52 20.74 16.53
CA ILE A 89 11.80 21.44 17.80
C ILE A 89 10.65 22.34 18.27
N GLY A 90 10.47 22.44 19.59
CA GLY A 90 9.50 23.34 20.23
C GLY A 90 8.05 22.91 20.02
N ARG A 91 7.14 23.87 19.85
CA ARG A 91 5.68 23.61 19.80
C ARG A 91 5.19 22.82 18.58
N GLY A 92 5.97 22.78 17.51
CA GLY A 92 5.65 22.01 16.30
C GLY A 92 6.35 20.65 16.24
N SER A 93 7.07 20.25 17.30
CA SER A 93 7.73 18.95 17.31
C SER A 93 6.73 17.83 17.61
N LEU A 94 6.97 16.65 17.03
CA LEU A 94 6.15 15.48 17.31
C LEU A 94 6.13 15.14 18.81
N ARG A 95 7.27 15.30 19.49
CA ARG A 95 7.39 15.11 20.95
C ARG A 95 6.41 16.00 21.72
N HIS A 96 6.30 17.28 21.36
CA HIS A 96 5.36 18.20 21.99
C HIS A 96 3.91 17.86 21.65
N SER A 97 3.66 17.50 20.40
CA SER A 97 2.32 17.15 19.94
C SER A 97 1.76 15.93 20.67
N LEU A 98 2.56 14.87 20.82
CA LEU A 98 2.16 13.67 21.56
C LEU A 98 2.05 13.91 23.07
N ALA A 99 2.87 14.78 23.65
CA ALA A 99 2.77 15.13 25.07
C ALA A 99 1.46 15.89 25.40
N THR A 100 0.89 16.60 24.42
CA THR A 100 -0.30 17.44 24.61
C THR A 100 -1.61 16.78 24.19
N LEU A 101 -1.59 15.53 23.73
CA LEU A 101 -2.77 14.77 23.24
C LEU A 101 -4.01 14.94 24.14
N ASN A 102 -3.86 14.67 25.44
CA ASN A 102 -4.99 14.65 26.39
C ASN A 102 -5.47 16.05 26.81
N HIS A 103 -4.76 17.11 26.45
CA HIS A 103 -5.04 18.48 26.88
C HIS A 103 -5.65 19.34 25.78
N ARG A 104 -5.93 18.75 24.61
CA ARG A 104 -6.44 19.43 23.42
C ARG A 104 -7.97 19.46 23.42
N GLY A 105 -8.54 20.59 23.03
CA GLY A 105 -9.98 20.72 22.75
C GLY A 105 -10.35 20.15 21.38
N GLU A 106 -11.65 20.10 21.07
CA GLU A 106 -12.13 19.47 19.84
C GLU A 106 -11.61 20.12 18.54
N GLU A 107 -11.33 21.42 18.57
CA GLU A 107 -10.84 22.16 17.40
C GLU A 107 -9.35 21.90 17.09
N ASN A 108 -8.59 21.32 18.03
CA ASN A 108 -7.15 21.05 17.88
C ASN A 108 -6.82 19.57 18.14
N LYS A 109 -7.73 18.67 17.75
CA LYS A 109 -7.50 17.22 17.84
C LYS A 109 -6.28 16.84 17.02
N PHE A 110 -5.49 15.94 17.59
CA PHE A 110 -4.36 15.37 16.88
C PHE A 110 -4.90 14.50 15.71
N PRO A 111 -4.25 14.50 14.54
CA PRO A 111 -4.79 13.86 13.33
C PRO A 111 -4.81 12.33 13.38
N LEU A 112 -4.21 11.71 14.40
CA LEU A 112 -4.24 10.27 14.62
C LEU A 112 -5.20 9.91 15.77
N PRO A 113 -5.94 8.79 15.66
CA PRO A 113 -5.95 7.87 14.52
C PRO A 113 -6.59 8.50 13.29
N PHE A 114 -6.15 8.09 12.10
CA PHE A 114 -6.78 8.57 10.87
C PHE A 114 -8.28 8.20 10.83
N PRO A 115 -9.13 9.04 10.22
CA PRO A 115 -10.58 8.79 10.15
C PRO A 115 -10.97 7.73 9.11
N PHE A 116 -10.00 7.14 8.41
CA PHE A 116 -10.16 6.06 7.44
C PHE A 116 -9.27 4.87 7.84
N PRO A 117 -9.59 3.64 7.41
CA PRO A 117 -8.72 2.48 7.65
C PRO A 117 -7.32 2.78 7.11
N SER A 118 -6.31 2.70 7.96
CA SER A 118 -4.97 3.14 7.60
C SER A 118 -3.87 2.29 8.19
N LYS A 119 -2.76 2.18 7.47
CA LYS A 119 -1.50 1.65 7.99
C LYS A 119 -0.42 2.70 7.88
N LEU A 120 0.26 2.98 8.99
CA LEU A 120 1.33 3.97 9.06
C LEU A 120 2.70 3.28 9.04
N TYR A 121 3.34 3.28 7.87
CA TYR A 121 4.70 2.77 7.70
C TYR A 121 5.71 3.90 7.82
N VAL A 122 6.64 3.79 8.77
CA VAL A 122 7.65 4.81 9.02
C VAL A 122 9.02 4.30 8.58
N MET A 123 9.52 4.84 7.47
CA MET A 123 10.83 4.53 6.89
C MET A 123 11.88 5.46 7.47
N CYS A 124 12.66 4.99 8.44
CA CYS A 124 13.68 5.78 9.11
C CYS A 124 15.01 5.72 8.35
N ILE A 125 15.46 6.84 7.79
CA ILE A 125 16.78 7.02 7.15
C ILE A 125 17.83 7.32 8.23
N ALA A 126 17.85 6.49 9.27
CA ALA A 126 18.79 6.55 10.37
C ALA A 126 19.06 5.13 10.88
N ASN A 127 20.21 4.92 11.49
CA ASN A 127 20.52 3.64 12.12
C ASN A 127 19.78 3.52 13.46
N LEU A 128 19.59 2.27 13.92
CA LEU A 128 18.85 2.00 15.15
C LEU A 128 19.48 2.64 16.40
N GLU A 129 20.81 2.65 16.48
CA GLU A 129 21.56 3.19 17.64
C GLU A 129 21.33 4.70 17.81
N GLU A 130 21.29 5.45 16.71
CA GLU A 130 21.02 6.89 16.68
C GLU A 130 19.58 7.22 17.13
N LEU A 131 18.61 6.44 16.66
CA LEU A 131 17.20 6.60 17.02
C LEU A 131 16.95 6.28 18.49
N GLN A 132 17.64 5.27 19.03
CA GLN A 132 17.56 4.89 20.45
C GLN A 132 18.22 5.91 21.36
N THR A 133 19.35 6.49 20.94
CA THR A 133 20.09 7.49 21.75
C THR A 133 19.28 8.78 21.96
N THR A 134 18.35 9.08 21.04
CA THR A 134 17.55 10.32 21.04
C THR A 134 16.11 10.14 21.54
N ASP A 135 15.75 8.94 22.02
CA ASP A 135 14.37 8.50 22.30
C ASP A 135 13.41 8.71 21.12
N THR A 136 13.94 8.81 19.90
CA THR A 136 13.14 9.07 18.70
C THR A 136 12.29 7.85 18.36
N LEU A 137 12.86 6.65 18.53
CA LEU A 137 12.18 5.40 18.26
C LEU A 137 10.90 5.28 19.10
N ASP A 138 10.99 5.46 20.42
CA ASP A 138 9.85 5.40 21.34
C ASP A 138 8.73 6.39 20.97
N ILE A 139 9.10 7.56 20.45
CA ILE A 139 8.14 8.58 20.02
C ILE A 139 7.44 8.18 18.73
N LEU A 140 8.17 7.58 17.77
CA LEU A 140 7.59 7.04 16.55
C LEU A 140 6.71 5.81 16.83
N GLU A 141 7.09 4.96 17.78
CA GLU A 141 6.28 3.82 18.23
C GLU A 141 4.97 4.31 18.84
N ARG A 142 5.05 5.29 19.73
CA ARG A 142 3.87 5.93 20.30
C ARG A 142 2.96 6.58 19.25
N MET A 143 3.52 7.09 18.15
CA MET A 143 2.72 7.62 17.05
C MET A 143 1.90 6.52 16.36
N ILE A 144 2.47 5.33 16.18
CA ILE A 144 1.76 4.15 15.65
C ILE A 144 0.70 3.67 16.64
N ASP A 145 1.00 3.64 17.94
CA ASP A 145 0.02 3.28 18.97
C ASP A 145 -1.21 4.19 18.95
N VAL A 146 -1.00 5.50 18.75
CA VAL A 146 -2.09 6.48 18.61
C VAL A 146 -2.88 6.27 17.32
N ASN A 147 -2.29 5.64 16.29
CA ASN A 147 -2.99 5.15 15.10
C ASN A 147 -3.58 3.74 15.28
N ASN A 148 -3.99 3.39 16.51
CA ASN A 148 -4.53 2.09 16.90
C ASN A 148 -3.56 0.90 16.72
N GLY A 149 -2.26 1.14 16.64
CA GLY A 149 -1.26 0.10 16.42
C GLY A 149 -1.15 -0.37 14.96
N GLU A 150 -1.90 0.24 14.03
CA GLU A 150 -1.89 -0.13 12.62
C GLU A 150 -0.73 0.56 11.89
N GLY A 151 0.41 -0.15 11.80
CA GLY A 151 1.62 0.36 11.17
C GLY A 151 2.87 -0.42 11.54
N GLN A 152 4.01 0.03 11.01
CA GLN A 152 5.32 -0.51 11.38
C GLN A 152 6.44 0.51 11.14
N ILE A 153 7.44 0.52 12.02
CA ILE A 153 8.68 1.26 11.82
C ILE A 153 9.69 0.35 11.13
N PHE A 154 10.31 0.88 10.08
CA PHE A 154 11.44 0.27 9.41
C PHE A 154 12.69 1.09 9.72
N THR A 155 13.68 0.44 10.32
CA THR A 155 15.00 1.01 10.60
C THR A 155 16.07 0.33 9.76
N ILE A 156 17.23 0.96 9.66
CA ILE A 156 18.36 0.43 8.92
C ILE A 156 19.20 -0.49 9.79
N ASP A 157 19.31 -1.75 9.38
CA ASP A 157 20.18 -2.74 10.01
C ASP A 157 21.64 -2.52 9.58
N GLY A 158 22.42 -1.86 10.43
CA GLY A 158 23.85 -1.60 10.21
C GLY A 158 24.13 -0.21 9.62
N PRO A 159 25.20 -0.04 8.81
CA PRO A 159 25.62 1.29 8.35
C PRO A 159 24.60 1.88 7.37
N LEU A 160 24.36 3.18 7.51
CA LEU A 160 23.53 3.95 6.57
C LEU A 160 24.21 3.98 5.20
N CYS A 161 23.66 3.19 4.27
CA CYS A 161 24.14 3.09 2.90
C CYS A 161 22.99 2.72 1.95
N LEU A 162 23.20 2.98 0.64
CA LEU A 162 22.19 2.74 -0.39
C LEU A 162 21.63 1.31 -0.36
N LYS A 163 22.50 0.31 -0.21
CA LYS A 163 22.11 -1.11 -0.15
C LYS A 163 21.11 -1.38 0.98
N ASN A 164 21.38 -0.84 2.17
CA ASN A 164 20.52 -1.11 3.32
C ASN A 164 19.21 -0.32 3.25
N VAL A 165 19.21 0.87 2.65
CA VAL A 165 17.98 1.60 2.33
C VAL A 165 17.12 0.81 1.35
N GLN A 166 17.71 0.27 0.26
CA GLN A 166 16.99 -0.58 -0.68
C GLN A 166 16.44 -1.85 -0.01
N SER A 167 17.22 -2.49 0.86
CA SER A 167 16.74 -3.65 1.63
C SER A 167 15.56 -3.29 2.53
N MET A 168 15.59 -2.12 3.18
CA MET A 168 14.50 -1.62 4.02
C MET A 168 13.21 -1.41 3.21
N PHE A 169 13.30 -0.77 2.04
CA PHE A 169 12.16 -0.61 1.13
C PHE A 169 11.69 -1.94 0.51
N GLY A 170 12.60 -2.89 0.29
CA GLY A 170 12.24 -4.26 -0.10
C GLY A 170 11.36 -4.95 0.94
N LYS A 171 11.70 -4.85 2.23
CA LYS A 171 10.85 -5.38 3.32
C LYS A 171 9.45 -4.76 3.31
N LEU A 172 9.34 -3.45 3.05
CA LEU A 172 8.03 -2.78 2.90
C LEU A 172 7.24 -3.34 1.70
N ILE A 173 7.90 -3.51 0.55
CA ILE A 173 7.27 -4.07 -0.66
C ILE A 173 6.73 -5.48 -0.41
N ASP A 174 7.54 -6.35 0.19
CA ASP A 174 7.16 -7.73 0.49
C ASP A 174 5.97 -7.78 1.47
N GLN A 175 5.93 -6.86 2.42
CA GLN A 175 4.88 -6.81 3.42
C GLN A 175 3.56 -6.22 2.90
N ALA A 176 3.62 -5.14 2.13
CA ALA A 176 2.45 -4.29 1.87
C ALA A 176 2.05 -4.21 0.40
N TYR A 177 2.96 -4.50 -0.53
CA TYR A 177 2.78 -4.29 -1.98
C TYR A 177 3.05 -5.56 -2.81
N THR A 178 2.86 -6.72 -2.20
CA THR A 178 2.88 -8.00 -2.92
C THR A 178 1.49 -8.28 -3.50
N PRO A 179 1.37 -8.44 -4.84
CA PRO A 179 0.14 -8.84 -5.51
C PRO A 179 -0.51 -10.08 -4.90
N PHE A 180 -1.84 -10.11 -4.85
CA PHE A 180 -2.57 -11.31 -4.47
C PHE A 180 -2.88 -12.14 -5.71
N HIS A 181 -2.19 -13.27 -5.86
CA HIS A 181 -2.44 -14.24 -6.92
C HIS A 181 -3.36 -15.36 -6.44
N ALA A 182 -4.30 -15.74 -7.30
CA ALA A 182 -5.28 -16.79 -7.04
C ALA A 182 -5.66 -17.50 -8.34
N VAL A 183 -6.37 -18.62 -8.20
CA VAL A 183 -6.87 -19.44 -9.31
C VAL A 183 -8.39 -19.39 -9.29
N LEU A 184 -8.99 -18.91 -10.38
CA LEU A 184 -10.43 -18.90 -10.57
C LEU A 184 -10.87 -20.18 -11.30
N LYS A 185 -11.81 -20.92 -10.72
CA LYS A 185 -12.30 -22.19 -11.24
C LYS A 185 -13.82 -22.17 -11.45
N CYS A 186 -14.27 -22.76 -12.54
CA CYS A 186 -15.68 -23.10 -12.78
C CYS A 186 -15.73 -24.49 -13.41
N GLY A 187 -15.81 -25.52 -12.57
CA GLY A 187 -15.60 -26.90 -13.00
C GLY A 187 -14.18 -27.10 -13.53
N HIS A 188 -14.05 -27.43 -14.81
CA HIS A 188 -12.74 -27.60 -15.47
C HIS A 188 -12.22 -26.33 -16.17
N LEU A 189 -13.00 -25.24 -16.18
CA LEU A 189 -12.52 -23.95 -16.67
C LEU A 189 -11.69 -23.29 -15.57
N VAL A 190 -10.43 -22.98 -15.89
CA VAL A 190 -9.46 -22.46 -14.93
C VAL A 190 -8.76 -21.25 -15.53
N SER A 191 -8.54 -20.23 -14.72
CA SER A 191 -7.65 -19.11 -15.04
C SER A 191 -6.86 -18.73 -13.81
N ASP A 192 -5.57 -18.52 -13.99
CA ASP A 192 -4.79 -17.78 -13.02
C ASP A 192 -5.19 -16.30 -13.08
N MET A 193 -5.25 -15.66 -11.92
CA MET A 193 -5.67 -14.28 -11.78
C MET A 193 -4.94 -13.54 -10.66
N GLN A 194 -4.96 -12.22 -10.75
CA GLN A 194 -4.62 -11.28 -9.70
C GLN A 194 -5.91 -10.63 -9.17
N MET A 195 -6.02 -10.52 -7.84
CA MET A 195 -7.04 -9.69 -7.20
C MET A 195 -6.44 -8.36 -6.76
N PHE A 196 -7.12 -7.27 -7.09
CA PHE A 196 -6.68 -5.91 -6.77
C PHE A 196 -7.81 -5.03 -6.20
N PRO A 197 -7.63 -4.31 -5.08
CA PRO A 197 -6.46 -4.37 -4.18
C PRO A 197 -6.38 -5.75 -3.50
N ARG A 198 -5.26 -6.05 -2.82
CA ARG A 198 -5.14 -7.28 -2.04
C ARG A 198 -6.27 -7.36 -0.99
N PRO A 199 -7.05 -8.46 -0.92
CA PRO A 199 -8.04 -8.64 0.14
C PRO A 199 -7.37 -8.68 1.52
N GLU A 200 -7.84 -7.85 2.44
CA GLU A 200 -7.36 -7.89 3.83
C GLU A 200 -8.08 -9.01 4.61
N PRO A 201 -7.40 -9.67 5.56
CA PRO A 201 -8.06 -10.60 6.47
C PRO A 201 -9.15 -9.90 7.27
N VAL A 202 -10.31 -10.54 7.37
CA VAL A 202 -11.46 -9.97 8.08
C VAL A 202 -11.70 -10.72 9.38
N THR A 203 -11.79 -9.97 10.46
CA THR A 203 -12.19 -10.49 11.76
C THR A 203 -13.71 -10.41 11.90
N ILE A 204 -14.36 -11.52 12.24
CA ILE A 204 -15.81 -11.57 12.44
C ILE A 204 -16.06 -11.68 13.95
N ASP A 205 -16.56 -10.59 14.55
CA ASP A 205 -16.74 -10.39 16.00
C ASP A 205 -17.74 -11.35 16.69
N GLU A 206 -18.37 -12.26 15.95
CA GLU A 206 -19.35 -13.21 16.49
C GLU A 206 -18.70 -14.46 17.12
N GLU A 207 -17.38 -14.62 17.04
CA GLU A 207 -16.64 -15.76 17.59
C GLU A 207 -16.07 -15.45 18.99
N LEU A 208 -16.12 -16.43 19.91
CA LEU A 208 -15.61 -16.31 21.28
C LEU A 208 -14.09 -15.99 21.32
N GLU A 209 -13.38 -16.42 20.27
CA GLU A 209 -12.00 -16.07 19.95
C GLU A 209 -11.97 -15.63 18.47
N PRO A 210 -11.99 -14.33 18.18
CA PRO A 210 -12.08 -13.84 16.81
C PRO A 210 -10.80 -14.18 16.02
N VAL A 211 -10.92 -15.07 15.04
CA VAL A 211 -9.81 -15.44 14.15
C VAL A 211 -9.91 -14.67 12.82
N PRO A 212 -8.83 -14.02 12.35
CA PRO A 212 -8.82 -13.37 11.05
C PRO A 212 -9.04 -14.39 9.92
N LYS A 213 -10.03 -14.13 9.05
CA LYS A 213 -10.35 -14.98 7.89
C LYS A 213 -9.81 -14.37 6.62
N SER A 214 -9.02 -15.14 5.88
CA SER A 214 -8.50 -14.79 4.57
C SER A 214 -9.28 -15.48 3.47
N ILE A 215 -9.37 -14.84 2.30
CA ILE A 215 -9.94 -15.48 1.11
C ILE A 215 -9.05 -16.66 0.67
N ASN A 216 -9.67 -17.73 0.14
CA ASN A 216 -8.94 -18.85 -0.43
C ASN A 216 -8.17 -18.42 -1.70
N THR A 217 -7.03 -19.07 -1.96
CA THR A 217 -6.27 -18.87 -3.20
C THR A 217 -6.87 -19.65 -4.38
N GLU A 218 -7.74 -20.62 -4.11
CA GLU A 218 -8.59 -21.26 -5.12
C GLU A 218 -10.04 -20.78 -4.96
N LEU A 219 -10.54 -20.04 -5.96
CA LEU A 219 -11.92 -19.54 -5.99
C LEU A 219 -12.78 -20.42 -6.90
N ASP A 220 -13.57 -21.30 -6.29
CA ASP A 220 -14.52 -22.13 -7.00
C ASP A 220 -15.87 -21.44 -7.19
N ILE A 221 -16.28 -21.26 -8.45
CA ILE A 221 -17.62 -20.81 -8.81
C ILE A 221 -18.59 -21.98 -8.63
N LEU A 222 -19.51 -21.84 -7.69
CA LEU A 222 -20.50 -22.86 -7.36
C LEU A 222 -21.83 -22.69 -8.11
N GLY A 223 -22.10 -21.52 -8.66
CA GLY A 223 -23.33 -21.21 -9.37
C GLY A 223 -23.43 -19.75 -9.79
N PHE A 224 -24.54 -19.40 -10.43
CA PHE A 224 -24.83 -18.06 -10.93
C PHE A 224 -26.20 -17.61 -10.46
N ILE A 225 -26.33 -16.34 -10.14
CA ILE A 225 -27.56 -15.68 -9.69
C ILE A 225 -27.75 -14.45 -10.56
N LYS A 226 -28.99 -14.09 -10.91
CA LYS A 226 -29.25 -12.87 -11.70
C LYS A 226 -29.04 -11.63 -10.84
N ILE A 227 -28.61 -10.53 -11.48
CA ILE A 227 -28.48 -9.21 -10.81
C ILE A 227 -29.80 -8.80 -10.12
N ALA A 228 -30.94 -9.09 -10.74
CA ALA A 228 -32.25 -8.77 -10.16
C ALA A 228 -32.57 -9.54 -8.86
N ASP A 229 -32.06 -10.77 -8.73
CA ASP A 229 -32.32 -11.64 -7.59
C ASP A 229 -31.37 -11.34 -6.43
N ILE A 230 -30.08 -11.05 -6.73
CA ILE A 230 -29.10 -10.65 -5.72
C ILE A 230 -29.24 -9.18 -5.30
N SER A 231 -29.80 -8.34 -6.18
CA SER A 231 -30.04 -6.91 -5.97
C SER A 231 -28.74 -6.12 -5.69
N SER A 232 -28.57 -5.61 -4.46
CA SER A 232 -27.40 -4.83 -4.04
C SER A 232 -27.00 -5.25 -2.63
N PRO A 233 -26.44 -6.46 -2.47
CA PRO A 233 -26.10 -6.97 -1.15
C PRO A 233 -25.00 -6.10 -0.51
N PRO A 234 -25.03 -5.91 0.82
CA PRO A 234 -23.90 -5.32 1.51
C PRO A 234 -22.69 -6.27 1.36
N VAL A 235 -21.57 -5.73 0.92
CA VAL A 235 -20.30 -6.46 0.77
C VAL A 235 -19.22 -5.77 1.56
N LEU A 236 -18.23 -6.52 2.02
CA LEU A 236 -17.11 -5.99 2.80
C LEU A 236 -16.19 -5.11 1.94
N SER A 237 -15.89 -5.57 0.74
CA SER A 237 -14.95 -4.91 -0.18
C SER A 237 -15.21 -5.33 -1.63
N ARG A 238 -14.64 -4.58 -2.57
CA ARG A 238 -14.69 -4.86 -4.01
C ARG A 238 -13.28 -4.98 -4.55
N HIS A 239 -13.07 -5.99 -5.39
CA HIS A 239 -11.77 -6.29 -5.97
C HIS A 239 -11.93 -6.51 -7.47
N LEU A 240 -11.02 -5.95 -8.24
CA LEU A 240 -10.83 -6.32 -9.64
C LEU A 240 -10.19 -7.70 -9.70
N VAL A 241 -10.70 -8.52 -10.61
CA VAL A 241 -10.17 -9.85 -10.93
C VAL A 241 -9.58 -9.78 -12.33
N LEU A 242 -8.26 -9.93 -12.44
CA LEU A 242 -7.52 -9.71 -13.67
C LEU A 242 -6.77 -10.98 -14.05
N PRO A 243 -6.86 -11.48 -15.30
CA PRO A 243 -6.08 -12.63 -15.70
C PRO A 243 -4.59 -12.30 -15.69
N ILE A 244 -3.77 -13.24 -15.25
CA ILE A 244 -2.31 -13.15 -15.32
C ILE A 244 -1.76 -14.22 -16.24
N ALA A 245 -0.76 -13.86 -17.02
CA ALA A 245 -0.04 -14.80 -17.88
C ALA A 245 1.11 -15.41 -17.07
N PHE A 246 0.90 -16.59 -16.50
CA PHE A 246 2.02 -17.36 -15.97
C PHE A 246 2.74 -18.06 -17.12
N ASN A 247 3.99 -17.65 -17.39
CA ASN A 247 4.92 -18.50 -18.10
C ASN A 247 5.32 -19.64 -17.17
N LYS A 248 4.78 -20.84 -17.38
CA LYS A 248 5.06 -22.05 -16.59
C LYS A 248 6.51 -22.56 -16.68
N GLU A 249 7.41 -21.87 -17.37
CA GLU A 249 8.79 -22.35 -17.62
C GLU A 249 9.86 -21.71 -16.71
N GLY A 250 9.54 -20.74 -15.85
CA GLY A 250 10.55 -19.95 -15.11
C GLY A 250 10.92 -20.41 -13.70
N ASP A 251 10.19 -21.34 -13.07
CA ASP A 251 10.29 -21.56 -11.61
C ASP A 251 10.96 -22.88 -11.19
N ASP A 252 11.59 -23.62 -12.13
CA ASP A 252 12.18 -24.94 -11.83
C ASP A 252 13.66 -25.11 -12.26
N LEU A 253 14.38 -24.03 -12.54
CA LEU A 253 15.83 -24.09 -12.82
C LEU A 253 16.60 -23.03 -12.02
N GLY A 254 17.26 -23.50 -10.96
CA GLY A 254 18.13 -22.70 -10.12
C GLY A 254 19.25 -22.01 -10.88
N THR A 255 19.56 -20.79 -10.42
CA THR A 255 20.85 -20.08 -10.51
C THR A 255 21.77 -20.45 -11.67
N GLY A 256 21.73 -19.65 -12.75
CA GLY A 256 22.90 -19.41 -13.59
C GLY A 256 22.58 -19.18 -15.07
N ILE A 257 22.99 -17.99 -15.55
CA ILE A 257 23.10 -17.47 -16.94
C ILE A 257 22.12 -16.31 -17.19
N PRO A 258 22.59 -15.16 -17.71
CA PRO A 258 21.79 -13.94 -17.77
C PRO A 258 20.69 -14.07 -18.83
N GLU A 259 19.44 -13.89 -18.40
CA GLU A 259 18.30 -13.77 -19.30
C GLU A 259 18.51 -12.53 -20.18
N GLU A 260 18.62 -12.75 -21.48
CA GLU A 260 18.41 -11.72 -22.48
C GLU A 260 16.99 -11.19 -22.31
N THR A 261 16.88 -9.87 -22.24
CA THR A 261 15.64 -9.12 -22.09
C THR A 261 14.62 -9.49 -23.19
N GLU A 262 13.69 -10.39 -22.91
CA GLU A 262 12.48 -10.53 -23.72
C GLU A 262 11.58 -9.30 -23.46
N ASP A 263 11.34 -8.51 -24.51
CA ASP A 263 10.49 -7.32 -24.46
C ASP A 263 9.11 -7.65 -23.87
N GLU A 264 8.68 -6.96 -22.79
CA GLU A 264 7.34 -7.10 -22.18
C GLU A 264 6.18 -6.96 -23.21
N ASN A 265 6.42 -6.21 -24.29
CA ASN A 265 5.50 -6.02 -25.39
C ASN A 265 5.25 -7.32 -26.19
N SER A 266 6.21 -8.24 -26.23
CA SER A 266 6.08 -9.53 -26.91
C SER A 266 5.31 -10.54 -26.06
N ALA A 267 5.60 -10.62 -24.75
CA ALA A 267 4.91 -11.49 -23.81
C ALA A 267 3.42 -11.13 -23.67
N SER A 268 3.10 -9.83 -23.55
CA SER A 268 1.71 -9.35 -23.49
C SER A 268 0.92 -9.61 -24.79
N GLN A 269 1.58 -9.54 -25.96
CA GLN A 269 0.96 -9.88 -27.24
C GLN A 269 0.69 -11.39 -27.40
N ILE A 270 1.56 -12.24 -26.85
CA ILE A 270 1.35 -13.69 -26.86
C ILE A 270 0.21 -14.06 -25.90
N ALA A 271 0.23 -13.53 -24.68
CA ALA A 271 -0.83 -13.72 -23.70
C ALA A 271 -2.20 -13.21 -24.20
N GLY A 272 -2.23 -12.05 -24.88
CA GLY A 272 -3.46 -11.48 -25.44
C GLY A 272 -4.10 -12.31 -26.56
N LYS A 273 -3.37 -13.26 -27.15
CA LYS A 273 -3.89 -14.20 -28.15
C LYS A 273 -4.39 -15.51 -27.54
N MET A 274 -4.00 -15.82 -26.31
CA MET A 274 -4.47 -17.01 -25.61
C MET A 274 -5.88 -16.80 -25.06
N PRO A 275 -6.82 -17.75 -25.27
CA PRO A 275 -8.13 -17.68 -24.65
C PRO A 275 -8.02 -17.65 -23.13
N SER A 276 -8.65 -16.65 -22.50
CA SER A 276 -8.70 -16.52 -21.04
C SER A 276 -10.12 -16.79 -20.53
N PHE A 277 -10.23 -17.65 -19.52
CA PHE A 277 -11.51 -17.90 -18.86
C PHE A 277 -12.04 -16.64 -18.15
N CYS A 278 -11.18 -15.76 -17.62
CA CYS A 278 -11.63 -14.48 -17.05
C CYS A 278 -12.37 -13.60 -18.07
N VAL A 279 -11.86 -13.54 -19.31
CA VAL A 279 -12.47 -12.75 -20.39
C VAL A 279 -13.82 -13.35 -20.80
N LEU A 280 -13.88 -14.68 -20.97
CA LEU A 280 -15.12 -15.40 -21.27
C LEU A 280 -16.17 -15.19 -20.18
N LEU A 281 -15.78 -15.34 -18.91
CA LEU A 281 -16.65 -15.21 -17.76
C LEU A 281 -17.22 -13.80 -17.67
N HIS A 282 -16.37 -12.77 -17.65
CA HIS A 282 -16.82 -11.37 -17.56
C HIS A 282 -17.73 -10.99 -18.73
N GLY A 283 -17.38 -11.39 -19.96
CA GLY A 283 -18.21 -11.14 -21.13
C GLY A 283 -19.60 -11.78 -21.00
N SER A 284 -19.66 -13.01 -20.51
CA SER A 284 -20.92 -13.74 -20.32
C SER A 284 -21.77 -13.13 -19.20
N LEU A 285 -21.19 -12.83 -18.03
CA LEU A 285 -21.88 -12.21 -16.90
C LEU A 285 -22.52 -10.87 -17.31
N LYS A 286 -21.78 -10.05 -18.07
CA LYS A 286 -22.26 -8.76 -18.56
C LYS A 286 -23.43 -8.90 -19.55
N VAL A 287 -23.36 -9.86 -20.47
CA VAL A 287 -24.41 -10.08 -21.49
C VAL A 287 -25.68 -10.66 -20.87
N GLU A 288 -25.52 -11.61 -19.96
CA GLU A 288 -26.65 -12.31 -19.33
C GLU A 288 -27.29 -11.55 -18.16
N GLY A 289 -26.65 -10.46 -17.69
CA GLY A 289 -27.14 -9.68 -16.55
C GLY A 289 -27.14 -10.49 -15.25
N MET A 290 -26.06 -11.23 -15.04
CA MET A 290 -25.79 -12.04 -13.85
C MET A 290 -24.78 -11.35 -12.93
#